data_AF-A0A920R3A8-F1
#
_entry.id   AF-A0A920R3A8-F1
#
_cell.length_a   1.000
_cell.length_b   1.000
_cell.length_c   1.000
_cell.angle_alpha   90.00
_cell.angle_beta   90.00
_cell.angle_gamma   90.00
#
_symmetry.space_group_name_H-M   'P 1'
#
loop_
_entity.id
_entity.type
_entity.pdbx_description
1 polymer ?
#
loop_
_entity_poly.entity_id
_entity_poly.type
_entity_poly.pdbx_seq_one_letter_code
_entity_poly.pdbx_strand_id
1 'polypeptide(L)'
;MEPEIDHALAKSVSDVTGQWVMPGMIDGHVHVGGRRTTWDPAVGHRMLAMAGVTTGIDFGSTPEQLFDGMKRLGAGLNIGGLFVMRPGETIPNDDPPPAEVEGIVSDALRRGAIGIKIIGGYDPFTPEVTANIIAECNKQKAYVGFHVGTKTAGSRLDGLREVPELVGKGRLT
;
A
#
# COMPACT_ATOMS: atom_id res chain seq x y z
N MET A 1 -34.98 -11.66 14.39
CA MET A 1 -35.27 -10.94 13.14
C MET A 1 -35.70 -9.54 13.52
N GLU A 2 -35.14 -8.52 12.88
CA GLU A 2 -35.53 -7.11 13.09
C GLU A 2 -36.94 -6.90 12.52
N PRO A 3 -37.97 -6.63 13.36
CA PRO A 3 -39.34 -6.53 12.91
C PRO A 3 -39.62 -5.27 12.06
N GLU A 4 -38.68 -4.32 12.01
CA GLU A 4 -38.85 -3.03 11.34
C GLU A 4 -38.50 -3.03 9.84
N ILE A 5 -37.96 -4.12 9.30
CA ILE A 5 -37.58 -4.20 7.87
C ILE A 5 -38.60 -5.07 7.12
N ASP A 6 -39.47 -4.44 6.32
CA ASP A 6 -40.40 -5.15 5.45
C ASP A 6 -39.65 -5.78 4.25
N HIS A 7 -39.48 -7.09 4.31
CA HIS A 7 -38.81 -7.89 3.29
C HIS A 7 -39.53 -7.85 1.92
N ALA A 8 -40.84 -7.58 1.87
CA ALA A 8 -41.58 -7.50 0.62
C ALA A 8 -41.17 -6.28 -0.24
N LEU A 9 -40.51 -5.29 0.37
CA LEU A 9 -39.98 -4.11 -0.30
C LEU A 9 -38.53 -4.28 -0.79
N ALA A 10 -37.86 -5.38 -0.44
CA ALA A 10 -36.46 -5.61 -0.81
C ALA A 10 -36.33 -6.11 -2.25
N LYS A 11 -35.35 -5.58 -2.99
CA LYS A 11 -34.98 -6.12 -4.32
C LYS A 11 -34.44 -7.55 -4.24
N SER A 12 -33.80 -7.90 -3.11
CA SER A 12 -33.23 -9.23 -2.86
C SER A 12 -33.17 -9.51 -1.36
N VAL A 13 -33.43 -10.76 -0.99
CA VAL A 13 -33.29 -11.27 0.38
C VAL A 13 -32.40 -12.51 0.35
N SER A 14 -31.41 -12.56 1.23
CA SER A 14 -30.50 -13.70 1.36
C SER A 14 -30.66 -14.32 2.75
N ASP A 15 -30.97 -15.62 2.81
CA ASP A 15 -30.98 -16.38 4.06
C ASP A 15 -29.55 -16.75 4.47
N VAL A 16 -29.14 -16.24 5.63
CA VAL A 16 -27.80 -16.43 6.20
C VAL A 16 -27.88 -17.17 7.55
N THR A 17 -28.94 -17.94 7.77
CA THR A 17 -29.13 -18.73 9.00
C THR A 17 -27.91 -19.62 9.26
N GLY A 18 -27.35 -19.52 10.47
CA GLY A 18 -26.15 -20.26 10.87
C GLY A 18 -24.82 -19.67 10.36
N GLN A 19 -24.84 -18.50 9.71
CA GLN A 19 -23.65 -17.82 9.21
C GLN A 19 -23.38 -16.51 9.97
N TRP A 20 -22.15 -16.02 9.86
CA TRP A 20 -21.76 -14.70 10.36
C TRP A 20 -21.91 -13.66 9.26
N VAL A 21 -22.58 -12.55 9.57
CA VAL A 21 -22.57 -11.35 8.73
C VAL A 21 -21.59 -10.37 9.35
N MET A 22 -20.54 -10.04 8.60
CA MET A 22 -19.48 -9.14 9.05
C MET A 22 -19.25 -8.04 8.01
N PRO A 23 -18.74 -6.87 8.41
CA PRO A 23 -18.17 -5.92 7.45
C PRO A 23 -17.11 -6.61 6.60
N GLY A 24 -16.96 -6.14 5.35
CA GLY A 24 -15.92 -6.63 4.47
C GLY A 24 -14.52 -6.40 5.07
N MET A 25 -13.62 -7.36 4.89
CA MET A 25 -12.28 -7.28 5.46
C MET A 25 -11.45 -6.19 4.74
N ILE A 26 -10.64 -5.47 5.52
CA ILE A 26 -9.64 -4.53 5.01
C ILE A 26 -8.27 -5.20 5.16
N ASP A 27 -7.64 -5.53 4.04
CA ASP A 27 -6.27 -6.05 4.03
C ASP A 27 -5.27 -4.88 3.92
N GLY A 28 -4.53 -4.66 5.01
CA GLY A 28 -3.61 -3.53 5.13
C GLY A 28 -2.34 -3.66 4.28
N HIS A 29 -2.04 -4.82 3.72
CA HIS A 29 -0.82 -5.02 2.94
C HIS A 29 -0.99 -6.15 1.92
N VAL A 30 -1.16 -5.78 0.65
CA VAL A 30 -1.27 -6.73 -0.47
C VAL A 30 -0.24 -6.43 -1.56
N HIS A 31 -0.09 -7.40 -2.47
CA HIS A 31 0.70 -7.28 -3.69
C HIS A 31 -0.15 -7.73 -4.88
N VAL A 32 -0.93 -6.79 -5.44
CA VAL A 32 -1.84 -7.01 -6.58
C VAL A 32 -1.49 -6.13 -7.79
N GLY A 33 -0.58 -5.18 -7.62
CA GLY A 33 0.12 -4.50 -8.71
C GLY A 33 1.58 -4.95 -8.82
N GLY A 34 2.24 -4.56 -9.91
CA GLY A 34 3.69 -4.71 -10.07
C GLY A 34 4.11 -5.31 -11.40
N ARG A 35 5.38 -5.73 -11.47
CA ARG A 35 5.97 -6.33 -12.68
C ARG A 35 5.33 -7.69 -12.98
N ARG A 36 5.08 -7.95 -14.26
CA ARG A 36 4.64 -9.25 -14.79
C ARG A 36 5.85 -10.04 -15.29
N THR A 37 6.69 -10.52 -14.36
CA THR A 37 7.90 -11.28 -14.72
C THR A 37 7.57 -12.75 -14.96
N THR A 38 7.20 -13.48 -13.90
CA THR A 38 6.90 -14.91 -13.92
C THR A 38 5.40 -15.21 -13.81
N TRP A 39 4.62 -14.28 -13.26
CA TRP A 39 3.16 -14.36 -13.11
C TRP A 39 2.55 -12.95 -13.09
N ASP A 40 1.23 -12.83 -13.21
CA ASP A 40 0.51 -11.54 -13.15
C ASP A 40 0.01 -11.26 -11.72
N PRO A 41 0.54 -10.25 -11.01
CA PRO A 41 0.08 -9.87 -9.66
C PRO A 41 -1.43 -9.68 -9.53
N ALA A 42 -2.08 -9.22 -10.62
CA ALA A 42 -3.49 -8.88 -10.59
C ALA A 42 -4.42 -10.09 -10.42
N VAL A 43 -3.93 -11.34 -10.56
CA VAL A 43 -4.71 -12.53 -10.17
C VAL A 43 -5.10 -12.50 -8.69
N GLY A 44 -4.33 -11.78 -7.87
CA GLY A 44 -4.59 -11.62 -6.44
C GLY A 44 -5.91 -10.92 -6.12
N HIS A 45 -6.46 -10.08 -7.01
CA HIS A 45 -7.75 -9.43 -6.77
C HIS A 45 -8.88 -10.45 -6.54
N ARG A 46 -8.95 -11.50 -7.35
CA ARG A 46 -9.96 -12.55 -7.15
C ARG A 46 -9.72 -13.34 -5.88
N MET A 47 -8.46 -13.63 -5.56
CA MET A 47 -8.09 -14.35 -4.34
C MET A 47 -8.51 -13.58 -3.08
N LEU A 48 -8.28 -12.27 -3.08
CA LEU A 48 -8.69 -11.37 -2.00
C LEU A 48 -10.21 -11.33 -1.84
N ALA A 49 -10.96 -11.16 -2.94
CA ALA A 49 -12.43 -11.17 -2.91
C ALA A 49 -12.98 -12.48 -2.34
N MET A 50 -12.41 -13.63 -2.74
CA MET A 50 -12.80 -14.95 -2.22
C MET A 50 -12.48 -15.13 -0.73
N ALA A 51 -11.48 -14.42 -0.22
CA ALA A 51 -11.13 -14.41 1.21
C ALA A 51 -12.02 -13.45 2.04
N GLY A 52 -12.99 -12.77 1.42
CA GLY A 52 -13.86 -11.79 2.08
C GLY A 52 -13.24 -10.39 2.22
N VAL A 53 -12.10 -10.14 1.56
CA VAL A 53 -11.54 -8.80 1.45
C VAL A 53 -12.41 -7.97 0.53
N THR A 54 -12.69 -6.74 0.95
CA THR A 54 -13.41 -5.75 0.16
C THR A 54 -12.56 -4.50 -0.10
N THR A 55 -11.56 -4.27 0.76
CA THR A 55 -10.61 -3.16 0.61
C THR A 55 -9.19 -3.65 0.83
N GLY A 56 -8.24 -3.26 -0.02
CA GLY A 56 -6.82 -3.61 0.10
C GLY A 56 -5.89 -2.42 -0.14
N ILE A 57 -4.69 -2.46 0.44
CA ILE A 57 -3.63 -1.47 0.15
C ILE A 57 -2.44 -2.18 -0.50
N ASP A 58 -2.12 -1.83 -1.74
CA ASP A 58 -0.99 -2.38 -2.49
C ASP A 58 0.33 -1.69 -2.08
N PHE A 59 1.34 -2.51 -1.78
CA PHE A 59 2.67 -2.08 -1.34
C PHE A 59 3.75 -2.45 -2.36
N GLY A 60 3.39 -2.71 -3.63
CA GLY A 60 4.28 -3.37 -4.58
C GLY A 60 4.53 -2.62 -5.88
N SER A 61 3.85 -1.50 -6.15
CA SER A 61 3.72 -1.02 -7.52
C SER A 61 3.65 0.50 -7.67
N THR A 62 3.66 0.92 -8.94
CA THR A 62 3.28 2.28 -9.34
C THR A 62 1.76 2.36 -9.56
N PRO A 63 1.13 3.55 -9.45
CA PRO A 63 -0.30 3.71 -9.75
C PRO A 63 -0.70 3.14 -11.11
N GLU A 64 0.13 3.32 -12.15
CA GLU A 64 -0.16 2.86 -13.50
C GLU A 64 -0.19 1.33 -13.57
N GLN A 65 0.75 0.65 -12.92
CA GLN A 65 0.77 -0.81 -12.84
C GLN A 65 -0.46 -1.34 -12.09
N LEU A 66 -0.85 -0.68 -11.00
CA LEU A 66 -2.02 -1.04 -10.21
C LEU A 66 -3.31 -0.86 -11.02
N PHE A 67 -3.49 0.30 -11.66
CA PHE A 67 -4.68 0.59 -12.48
C PHE A 67 -4.79 -0.35 -13.67
N ASP A 68 -3.68 -0.65 -14.34
CA ASP A 68 -3.64 -1.66 -15.40
C ASP A 68 -4.11 -3.01 -14.85
N GLY A 69 -3.57 -3.45 -13.70
CA GLY A 69 -3.96 -4.70 -13.03
C GLY A 69 -5.47 -4.79 -12.73
N MET A 70 -6.02 -3.73 -12.14
CA MET A 70 -7.45 -3.62 -11.84
C MET A 70 -8.31 -3.72 -13.10
N LYS A 71 -7.90 -3.09 -14.21
CA LYS A 71 -8.66 -3.13 -15.48
C LYS A 71 -8.68 -4.54 -16.08
N ARG A 72 -7.58 -5.29 -15.98
CA ARG A 72 -7.50 -6.63 -16.56
C ARG A 72 -8.19 -7.69 -15.72
N LEU A 73 -7.91 -7.71 -14.42
CA LEU A 73 -8.25 -8.83 -13.52
C LEU A 73 -8.90 -8.38 -12.20
N GLY A 74 -9.38 -7.14 -12.12
CA GLY A 74 -10.08 -6.64 -10.95
C GLY A 74 -11.32 -7.47 -10.58
N ALA A 75 -11.62 -7.54 -9.28
CA ALA A 75 -12.71 -8.35 -8.73
C ALA A 75 -13.73 -7.51 -7.93
N GLY A 76 -13.84 -6.21 -8.21
CA GLY A 76 -14.77 -5.31 -7.52
C GLY A 76 -14.31 -4.84 -6.13
N LEU A 77 -13.01 -4.93 -5.84
CA LEU A 77 -12.41 -4.46 -4.59
C LEU A 77 -12.11 -2.96 -4.63
N ASN A 78 -12.19 -2.31 -3.48
CA ASN A 78 -11.58 -0.99 -3.26
C ASN A 78 -10.08 -1.18 -3.06
N ILE A 79 -9.22 -0.56 -3.87
CA ILE A 79 -7.78 -0.75 -3.74
C ILE A 79 -7.08 0.60 -3.71
N GLY A 80 -6.34 0.86 -2.64
CA GLY A 80 -5.35 1.94 -2.56
C GLY A 80 -3.96 1.41 -2.90
N GLY A 81 -3.04 2.29 -3.30
CA GLY A 81 -1.66 1.90 -3.62
C GLY A 81 -0.65 2.90 -3.09
N LEU A 82 0.50 2.39 -2.64
CA LEU A 82 1.66 3.19 -2.29
C LEU A 82 2.64 3.20 -3.47
N PHE A 83 3.10 4.37 -3.88
CA PHE A 83 4.13 4.47 -4.89
C PHE A 83 5.44 3.90 -4.32
N VAL A 84 5.89 2.80 -4.92
CA VAL A 84 7.13 2.16 -4.52
C VAL A 84 8.33 2.96 -5.01
N MET A 85 9.19 3.40 -4.08
CA MET A 85 10.47 4.02 -4.42
C MET A 85 11.54 2.94 -4.57
N ARG A 86 11.95 2.68 -5.82
CA ARG A 86 13.01 1.75 -6.18
C ARG A 86 14.03 2.43 -7.09
N PRO A 87 15.26 2.67 -6.60
CA PRO A 87 16.38 3.20 -7.38
C PRO A 87 16.61 2.41 -8.68
N GLY A 88 16.82 3.12 -9.79
CA GLY A 88 17.04 2.55 -11.11
C GLY A 88 15.78 1.98 -11.78
N GLU A 89 14.62 2.03 -11.13
CA GLU A 89 13.34 1.60 -11.72
C GLU A 89 12.28 2.70 -11.67
N THR A 90 11.84 3.08 -10.48
CA THR A 90 10.75 4.06 -10.30
C THR A 90 11.29 5.43 -9.94
N ILE A 91 12.53 5.51 -9.45
CA ILE A 91 13.29 6.74 -9.24
C ILE A 91 14.73 6.56 -9.78
N PRO A 92 15.46 7.63 -10.12
CA PRO A 92 16.76 7.50 -10.80
C PRO A 92 17.87 6.88 -9.93
N ASN A 93 17.91 7.21 -8.64
CA ASN A 93 19.00 6.82 -7.73
C ASN A 93 18.51 6.62 -6.29
N ASP A 94 19.41 6.21 -5.41
CA ASP A 94 19.18 5.90 -3.99
C ASP A 94 19.65 6.99 -3.01
N ASP A 95 19.98 8.17 -3.53
CA ASP A 95 20.41 9.35 -2.77
C ASP A 95 19.76 10.65 -3.31
N PRO A 96 18.42 10.69 -3.47
CA PRO A 96 17.75 11.90 -3.95
C PRO A 96 17.92 13.04 -2.94
N PRO A 97 18.25 14.26 -3.37
CA PRO A 97 18.32 15.42 -2.50
C PRO A 97 16.93 15.74 -1.92
N PRO A 98 16.84 16.45 -0.77
CA PRO A 98 15.56 16.69 -0.10
C PRO A 98 14.46 17.30 -0.96
N ALA A 99 14.80 18.26 -1.82
CA ALA A 99 13.85 18.89 -2.74
C ALA A 99 13.30 17.91 -3.80
N GLU A 100 14.09 16.93 -4.21
CA GLU A 100 13.64 15.89 -5.15
C GLU A 100 12.66 14.94 -4.46
N VAL A 101 12.90 14.60 -3.19
CA VAL A 101 11.96 13.79 -2.39
C VAL A 101 10.60 14.47 -2.25
N GLU A 102 10.55 15.79 -2.01
CA GLU A 102 9.30 16.57 -2.02
C GLU A 102 8.55 16.46 -3.35
N GLY A 103 9.28 16.57 -4.46
CA GLY A 103 8.74 16.40 -5.80
C GLY A 103 8.18 14.99 -6.04
N ILE A 104 8.92 13.96 -5.62
CA ILE A 104 8.53 12.55 -5.77
C ILE A 104 7.25 12.25 -4.99
N VAL A 105 7.16 12.68 -3.72
CA VAL A 105 5.95 12.49 -2.89
C VAL A 105 4.76 13.20 -3.52
N SER A 106 4.94 14.45 -3.95
CA SER A 106 3.89 15.25 -4.59
C SER A 106 3.38 14.61 -5.88
N ASP A 107 4.29 14.11 -6.71
CA ASP A 107 3.96 13.45 -7.98
C ASP A 107 3.23 12.12 -7.75
N ALA A 108 3.70 11.31 -6.82
CA ALA A 108 3.06 10.05 -6.45
C ALA A 108 1.59 10.26 -6.04
N LEU A 109 1.33 11.24 -5.16
CA LEU A 109 -0.02 11.59 -4.73
C LEU A 109 -0.87 12.07 -5.91
N ARG A 110 -0.32 12.92 -6.79
CA ARG A 110 -1.03 13.42 -7.99
C ARG A 110 -1.43 12.28 -8.94
N ARG A 111 -0.61 11.24 -9.03
CA ARG A 111 -0.86 10.04 -9.86
C ARG A 111 -1.85 9.07 -9.23
N GLY A 112 -2.33 9.35 -8.01
CA GLY A 112 -3.35 8.57 -7.33
C GLY A 112 -2.81 7.54 -6.33
N ALA A 113 -1.51 7.57 -6.00
CA ALA A 113 -1.03 6.87 -4.82
C ALA A 113 -1.56 7.55 -3.55
N ILE A 114 -1.75 6.78 -2.48
CA ILE A 114 -2.11 7.33 -1.16
C ILE A 114 -0.87 7.65 -0.31
N GLY A 115 0.32 7.32 -0.81
CA GLY A 115 1.58 7.50 -0.10
C GLY A 115 2.77 6.81 -0.78
N ILE A 116 3.85 6.65 -0.02
CA ILE A 116 5.12 6.09 -0.49
C ILE A 116 5.39 4.75 0.18
N LYS A 117 5.95 3.81 -0.59
CA LYS A 117 6.53 2.57 -0.07
C LYS A 117 8.05 2.60 -0.20
N ILE A 118 8.72 2.53 0.96
CA ILE A 118 10.15 2.29 1.12
C ILE A 118 10.36 0.77 1.26
N ILE A 119 11.18 0.16 0.38
CA ILE A 119 11.42 -1.29 0.37
C ILE A 119 12.58 -1.72 1.29
N GLY A 120 13.26 -0.76 1.92
CA GLY A 120 14.31 -0.99 2.91
C GLY A 120 15.37 -1.96 2.42
N GLY A 121 15.68 -3.02 3.17
CA GLY A 121 16.82 -3.91 2.91
C GLY A 121 16.86 -4.64 1.56
N TYR A 122 15.81 -4.57 0.72
CA TYR A 122 15.87 -5.00 -0.67
C TYR A 122 16.54 -3.97 -1.59
N ASP A 123 16.16 -2.70 -1.43
CA ASP A 123 16.63 -1.55 -2.19
C ASP A 123 16.89 -0.38 -1.21
N PRO A 124 17.93 -0.49 -0.34
CA PRO A 124 18.02 0.34 0.86
C PRO A 124 18.51 1.76 0.56
N PHE A 125 17.87 2.73 1.21
CA PHE A 125 18.36 4.11 1.32
C PHE A 125 19.27 4.26 2.55
N THR A 126 20.03 5.35 2.62
CA THR A 126 20.69 5.71 3.90
C THR A 126 19.65 6.05 4.97
N PRO A 127 20.02 6.01 6.27
CA PRO A 127 19.16 6.51 7.34
C PRO A 127 18.65 7.93 7.09
N GLU A 128 19.52 8.82 6.59
CA GLU A 128 19.19 10.23 6.34
C GLU A 128 18.14 10.38 5.24
N VAL A 129 18.32 9.67 4.12
CA VAL A 129 17.35 9.69 3.02
C VAL A 129 16.03 9.05 3.46
N THR A 130 16.08 7.95 4.21
CA THR A 130 14.88 7.29 4.76
C THR A 130 14.09 8.24 5.67
N ALA A 131 14.78 8.91 6.60
CA ALA A 131 14.17 9.89 7.49
C ALA A 131 13.57 11.08 6.71
N ASN A 132 14.25 11.54 5.66
CA ASN A 132 13.75 12.61 4.81
C ASN A 132 12.48 12.21 4.03
N ILE A 133 12.42 10.99 3.49
CA ILE A 133 11.20 10.46 2.85
C ILE A 133 10.04 10.41 3.84
N ILE A 134 10.29 9.91 5.07
CA ILE A 134 9.27 9.85 6.12
C ILE A 134 8.80 11.26 6.47
N ALA A 135 9.72 12.20 6.71
CA ALA A 135 9.39 13.58 7.08
C ALA A 135 8.54 14.28 6.01
N GLU A 136 8.88 14.09 4.73
CA GLU A 136 8.16 14.72 3.63
C GLU A 136 6.77 14.09 3.42
N CYS A 137 6.63 12.77 3.55
CA CYS A 137 5.32 12.13 3.59
C CYS A 137 4.46 12.68 4.74
N ASN A 138 5.03 12.86 5.93
CA ASN A 138 4.34 13.43 7.09
C ASN A 138 3.87 14.87 6.83
N LYS A 139 4.71 15.70 6.21
CA LYS A 139 4.39 17.08 5.81
C LYS A 139 3.23 17.13 4.81
N GLN A 140 3.22 16.23 3.84
CA GLN A 140 2.19 16.16 2.80
C GLN A 140 0.97 15.29 3.17
N LYS A 141 0.94 14.72 4.39
CA LYS A 141 -0.09 13.77 4.85
C LYS A 141 -0.21 12.53 3.95
N ALA A 142 0.90 12.09 3.38
CA ALA A 142 1.04 10.85 2.62
C ALA A 142 1.26 9.66 3.57
N TYR A 143 0.68 8.51 3.23
CA TYR A 143 0.92 7.26 3.95
C TYR A 143 2.38 6.79 3.77
N VAL A 144 2.96 6.12 4.77
CA VAL A 144 4.32 5.56 4.67
C VAL A 144 4.33 4.06 4.92
N GLY A 145 4.50 3.30 3.84
CA GLY A 145 4.89 1.91 3.97
C GLY A 145 6.40 1.82 4.13
N PHE A 146 6.91 1.25 5.21
CA PHE A 146 8.35 0.99 5.39
C PHE A 146 8.60 -0.49 5.63
N HIS A 147 9.23 -1.16 4.67
CA HIS A 147 9.87 -2.44 4.97
C HIS A 147 11.18 -2.08 5.68
N VAL A 148 11.34 -2.45 6.96
CA VAL A 148 12.48 -1.97 7.76
C VAL A 148 13.83 -2.33 7.15
N GLY A 149 14.82 -1.49 7.37
CA GLY A 149 16.18 -1.64 6.86
C GLY A 149 16.66 -0.41 6.08
N THR A 150 17.93 -0.12 6.24
CA THR A 150 18.66 1.01 5.64
C THR A 150 20.01 0.47 5.13
N LYS A 151 20.88 1.34 4.63
CA LYS A 151 22.26 0.95 4.30
C LYS A 151 23.10 0.60 5.54
N THR A 152 22.66 0.99 6.75
CA THR A 152 23.39 0.73 8.01
C THR A 152 22.84 -0.45 8.80
N ALA A 153 21.57 -0.84 8.59
CA ALA A 153 20.96 -2.00 9.22
C ALA A 153 20.06 -2.78 8.26
N GLY A 154 20.08 -4.11 8.37
CA GLY A 154 19.28 -4.97 7.48
C GLY A 154 17.79 -5.01 7.81
N SER A 155 17.02 -5.74 6.99
CA SER A 155 15.60 -6.04 7.26
C SER A 155 15.43 -7.10 8.35
N ARG A 156 15.92 -6.81 9.56
CA ARG A 156 15.84 -7.64 10.77
C ARG A 156 15.59 -6.75 11.99
N LEU A 157 15.74 -7.30 13.20
CA LEU A 157 15.45 -6.61 14.45
C LEU A 157 16.35 -5.38 14.71
N ASP A 158 17.54 -5.34 14.13
CA ASP A 158 18.42 -4.16 14.13
C ASP A 158 17.83 -3.01 13.31
N GLY A 159 17.39 -3.25 12.06
CA GLY A 159 16.71 -2.24 11.25
C GLY A 159 15.40 -1.76 11.86
N LEU A 160 14.68 -2.64 12.58
CA LEU A 160 13.49 -2.23 13.34
C LEU A 160 13.83 -1.26 14.49
N ARG A 161 15.02 -1.41 15.12
CA ARG A 161 15.45 -0.53 16.22
C ARG A 161 15.79 0.89 15.76
N GLU A 162 16.17 1.07 14.49
CA GLU A 162 16.42 2.40 13.92
C GLU A 162 15.11 3.20 13.69
N VAL A 163 13.95 2.53 13.57
CA VAL A 163 12.68 3.16 13.19
C VAL A 163 12.30 4.39 14.03
N PRO A 164 12.38 4.37 15.37
CA PRO A 164 12.06 5.56 16.18
C PRO A 164 12.91 6.79 15.83
N GLU A 165 14.19 6.59 15.51
CA GLU A 165 15.11 7.66 15.13
C GLU A 165 14.77 8.20 13.74
N LEU A 166 14.49 7.30 12.78
CA LEU A 166 14.11 7.64 11.42
C LEU A 166 12.78 8.41 11.37
N VAL A 167 11.81 8.02 12.21
CA VAL A 167 10.48 8.64 12.27
C VAL A 167 10.51 9.97 13.04
N GLY A 168 11.37 10.08 14.04
CA GLY A 168 11.43 11.25 14.92
C GLY A 168 10.08 11.51 15.60
N LYS A 169 9.48 12.68 15.35
CA LYS A 169 8.15 13.06 15.86
C LYS A 169 7.00 12.78 14.88
N GLY A 170 7.30 12.18 13.73
CA GLY A 170 6.34 11.83 12.70
C GLY A 170 5.62 10.52 12.99
N ARG A 171 5.03 9.96 11.94
CA ARG A 171 4.35 8.66 11.94
C ARG A 171 4.55 7.95 10.61
N LEU A 172 4.29 6.65 10.58
CA LEU A 172 4.28 5.86 9.35
C LEU A 172 2.86 5.71 8.74
N THR A 173 1.82 6.18 9.45
CA THR A 173 0.39 6.02 9.10
C THR A 173 -0.33 7.35 9.00
#